data_AF-A0A9E6S1G5-F1
#
_entry.id   AF-A0A9E6S1G5-F1
#
_cell.length_a   1.000
_cell.length_b   1.000
_cell.length_c   1.000
_cell.angle_alpha   90.00
_cell.angle_beta   90.00
_cell.angle_gamma   90.00
#
_symmetry.space_group_name_H-M   'P 1'
#
loop_
_entity.id
_entity.type
_entity.pdbx_description
1 polymer ?
#
loop_
_entity_poly.entity_id
_entity_poly.type
_entity_poly.pdbx_seq_one_letter_code
_entity_poly.pdbx_strand_id
1 'polypeptide(L)'
;PDAKGGQLIYSRVAGISEGATWKANLTDNPKTQTLTIPEPGKAISYPIATLRAGRLGTEQSQTAKMLVRYPDTAYEAHGNYGVEYQLNIPLTNKTNKNQKISITLETPLKEDRLSQKGIKFRKPSLDFPFFRGTVRLKYTDDNGKQQTRYVHLWHRTGQILDPLLTLDLKPETQRKVQLDVIYPPDSTPPQVVTIRNL
;
A
#
# COMPACT_ATOMS: atom_id res chain seq x y z
N PRO A 1 -22.00 12.83 4.39
CA PRO A 1 -21.46 12.08 3.23
C PRO A 1 -21.78 12.89 1.97
N ASP A 2 -20.94 12.86 0.93
CA ASP A 2 -21.26 13.42 -0.39
C ASP A 2 -21.16 14.95 -0.55
N ALA A 3 -20.10 15.57 -0.03
CA ALA A 3 -19.81 16.98 -0.34
C ALA A 3 -19.59 17.16 -1.86
N LYS A 4 -20.49 17.89 -2.53
CA LYS A 4 -20.45 18.17 -3.98
C LYS A 4 -19.68 19.45 -4.35
N GLY A 5 -19.17 20.20 -3.37
CA GLY A 5 -18.46 21.46 -3.57
C GLY A 5 -17.88 22.04 -2.27
N GLY A 6 -17.20 23.18 -2.36
CA GLY A 6 -16.58 23.86 -1.22
C GLY A 6 -15.17 23.39 -0.87
N GLN A 7 -14.55 24.03 0.13
CA GLN A 7 -13.21 23.70 0.61
C GLN A 7 -13.16 22.27 1.17
N LEU A 8 -12.10 21.52 0.86
CA LEU A 8 -11.88 20.21 1.47
C LEU A 8 -11.62 20.38 2.97
N ILE A 9 -12.57 19.97 3.81
CA ILE A 9 -12.40 19.90 5.26
C ILE A 9 -11.75 18.56 5.59
N TYR A 10 -10.47 18.59 5.96
CA TYR A 10 -9.75 17.41 6.38
C TYR A 10 -9.99 17.10 7.86
N SER A 11 -10.64 15.97 8.16
CA SER A 11 -10.65 15.37 9.50
C SER A 11 -10.23 13.90 9.43
N ARG A 12 -9.49 13.44 10.43
CA ARG A 12 -9.12 12.02 10.61
C ARG A 12 -10.31 11.16 11.05
N VAL A 13 -11.28 11.77 11.74
CA VAL A 13 -12.48 11.09 12.26
C VAL A 13 -13.71 11.80 11.73
N ALA A 14 -14.54 11.07 10.98
CA ALA A 14 -15.76 11.59 10.37
C ALA A 14 -17.04 11.01 11.00
N GLY A 15 -16.94 9.81 11.57
CA GLY A 15 -18.05 9.06 12.14
C GLY A 15 -17.77 7.56 12.14
N ILE A 16 -18.78 6.76 11.82
CA ILE A 16 -18.69 5.29 11.75
C ILE A 16 -18.60 4.86 10.29
N SER A 17 -17.49 4.21 9.92
CA SER A 17 -17.27 3.63 8.60
C SER A 17 -17.73 2.18 8.53
N GLU A 18 -18.17 1.74 7.36
CA GLU A 18 -18.53 0.36 7.07
C GLU A 18 -17.29 -0.54 6.89
N GLY A 19 -17.33 -1.72 7.53
CA GLY A 19 -16.30 -2.74 7.38
C GLY A 19 -15.08 -2.55 8.28
N ALA A 20 -14.35 -3.65 8.50
CA ALA A 20 -13.13 -3.69 9.32
C ALA A 20 -11.94 -4.36 8.59
N THR A 21 -12.14 -4.85 7.36
CA THR A 21 -11.12 -5.57 6.60
C THR A 21 -11.17 -5.17 5.13
N TRP A 22 -10.00 -4.90 4.56
CA TRP A 22 -9.79 -4.71 3.13
C TRP A 22 -9.01 -5.89 2.56
N LYS A 23 -9.69 -6.77 1.81
CA LYS A 23 -9.05 -7.92 1.15
C LYS A 23 -8.77 -7.58 -0.31
N ALA A 24 -7.53 -7.77 -0.76
CA ALA A 24 -7.19 -7.55 -2.16
C ALA A 24 -6.21 -8.61 -2.68
N ASN A 25 -6.38 -8.98 -3.95
CA ASN A 25 -5.41 -9.72 -4.72
C ASN A 25 -4.76 -8.74 -5.70
N LEU A 26 -3.45 -8.55 -5.62
CA LEU A 26 -2.72 -7.70 -6.55
C LEU A 26 -2.43 -8.52 -7.81
N THR A 27 -3.07 -8.19 -8.92
CA THR A 27 -2.93 -8.93 -10.19
C THR A 27 -2.67 -7.97 -11.34
N ASP A 28 -2.20 -8.48 -12.48
CA ASP A 28 -1.95 -7.68 -13.68
C ASP A 28 -3.22 -6.97 -14.15
N ASN A 29 -4.37 -7.63 -14.05
CA ASN A 29 -5.68 -7.08 -14.36
C ASN A 29 -6.80 -7.93 -13.71
N PRO A 30 -8.08 -7.50 -13.76
CA PRO A 30 -9.19 -8.22 -13.12
C PRO A 30 -9.45 -9.64 -13.66
N LYS A 31 -8.87 -10.02 -14.81
CA LYS A 31 -9.06 -11.34 -15.42
C LYS A 31 -7.92 -12.32 -15.11
N THR A 32 -6.82 -11.87 -14.51
CA THR A 32 -5.68 -12.73 -14.15
C THR A 32 -5.66 -13.05 -12.66
N GLN A 33 -4.96 -14.12 -12.29
CA GLN A 33 -4.75 -14.54 -10.89
C GLN A 33 -3.31 -14.31 -10.42
N THR A 34 -2.49 -13.67 -11.25
CA THR A 34 -1.07 -13.47 -11.01
C THR A 34 -0.69 -12.01 -11.24
N LEU A 35 0.41 -11.61 -10.63
CA LEU A 35 1.10 -10.35 -10.82
C LEU A 35 2.45 -10.62 -11.47
N THR A 36 2.61 -10.22 -12.72
CA THR A 36 3.89 -10.29 -13.42
C THR A 36 4.86 -9.31 -12.77
N ILE A 37 6.05 -9.80 -12.42
CA ILE A 37 7.09 -8.94 -11.86
C ILE A 37 7.47 -7.81 -12.84
N PRO A 38 7.82 -6.61 -12.35
CA PRO A 38 8.27 -5.54 -13.22
C PRO A 38 9.59 -5.90 -13.92
N GLU A 39 9.89 -5.20 -15.01
CA GLU A 39 11.21 -5.27 -15.65
C GLU A 39 12.34 -4.95 -14.65
N PRO A 40 13.56 -5.48 -14.85
CA PRO A 40 14.71 -5.16 -14.00
C PRO A 40 14.91 -3.66 -13.80
N GLY A 41 15.10 -3.23 -12.55
CA GLY A 41 15.23 -1.82 -12.16
C GLY A 41 13.91 -1.03 -12.11
N LYS A 42 12.78 -1.63 -12.50
CA LYS A 42 11.45 -1.02 -12.43
C LYS A 42 10.68 -1.48 -11.19
N ALA A 43 9.60 -0.76 -10.88
CA ALA A 43 8.74 -1.03 -9.75
C ALA A 43 7.27 -0.78 -10.10
N ILE A 44 6.39 -1.45 -9.37
CA ILE A 44 4.94 -1.21 -9.37
C ILE A 44 4.55 -0.92 -7.91
N SER A 45 3.74 0.11 -7.69
CA SER A 45 3.30 0.52 -6.36
C SER A 45 1.78 0.50 -6.27
N TYR A 46 1.25 -0.19 -5.26
CA TYR A 46 -0.17 -0.31 -5.00
C TYR A 46 -0.58 0.56 -3.81
N PRO A 47 -1.52 1.49 -3.98
CA PRO A 47 -1.94 2.36 -2.89
C PRO A 47 -2.61 1.61 -1.74
N ILE A 48 -2.35 2.09 -0.52
CA ILE A 48 -3.05 1.77 0.71
C ILE A 48 -3.59 3.06 1.31
N ALA A 49 -4.86 3.02 1.70
CA ALA A 49 -5.60 4.11 2.31
C ALA A 49 -5.59 5.40 1.45
N THR A 50 -5.73 5.27 0.13
CA THR A 50 -5.94 6.45 -0.72
C THR A 50 -7.25 7.14 -0.38
N LEU A 51 -7.27 8.46 -0.60
CA LEU A 51 -8.37 9.34 -0.27
C LEU A 51 -8.43 10.48 -1.28
N ARG A 52 -9.49 11.28 -1.21
CA ARG A 52 -9.57 12.55 -1.95
C ARG A 52 -8.32 13.41 -1.70
N ALA A 53 -7.82 14.02 -2.77
CA ALA A 53 -6.57 14.79 -2.78
C ALA A 53 -5.28 13.98 -2.48
N GLY A 54 -5.37 12.65 -2.49
CA GLY A 54 -4.26 11.73 -2.20
C GLY A 54 -4.44 10.38 -2.89
N ARG A 55 -4.89 10.38 -4.15
CA ARG A 55 -5.14 9.18 -4.95
C ARG A 55 -3.91 8.61 -5.66
N LEU A 56 -2.78 9.32 -5.61
CA LEU A 56 -1.50 8.93 -6.21
C LEU A 56 -1.60 8.63 -7.71
N GLY A 57 -2.39 9.43 -8.44
CA GLY A 57 -2.63 9.27 -9.88
C GLY A 57 -3.54 8.11 -10.25
N THR A 58 -4.03 7.36 -9.27
CA THR A 58 -5.13 6.40 -9.49
C THR A 58 -6.46 7.13 -9.43
N GLU A 59 -7.53 6.46 -9.86
CA GLU A 59 -8.90 6.94 -9.66
C GLU A 59 -9.51 6.41 -8.35
N GLN A 60 -8.74 5.65 -7.55
CA GLN A 60 -9.23 4.97 -6.36
C GLN A 60 -9.23 5.88 -5.13
N SER A 61 -10.38 6.00 -4.49
CA SER A 61 -10.50 6.39 -3.09
C SER A 61 -10.80 5.13 -2.28
N GLN A 62 -9.94 4.77 -1.34
CA GLN A 62 -10.15 3.64 -0.43
C GLN A 62 -10.90 4.06 0.84
N THR A 63 -11.43 5.28 0.90
CA THR A 63 -12.31 5.71 1.97
C THR A 63 -13.56 4.82 2.02
N ALA A 64 -13.75 4.11 3.13
CA ALA A 64 -14.94 3.30 3.36
C ALA A 64 -16.22 4.15 3.39
N LYS A 65 -17.35 3.53 3.01
CA LYS A 65 -18.67 4.16 3.10
C LYS A 65 -18.96 4.53 4.56
N MET A 66 -19.43 5.76 4.78
CA MET A 66 -19.79 6.22 6.11
C MET A 66 -21.25 5.88 6.44
N LEU A 67 -21.45 5.08 7.49
CA LEU A 67 -22.77 4.68 7.99
C LEU A 67 -23.42 5.78 8.82
N VAL A 68 -22.62 6.44 9.65
CA VAL A 68 -23.03 7.60 10.47
C VAL A 68 -21.96 8.66 10.37
N ARG A 69 -22.35 9.91 10.13
CA ARG A 69 -21.45 11.07 10.21
C ARG A 69 -21.78 11.86 11.47
N TYR A 70 -20.77 12.25 12.23
CA TYR A 70 -20.98 13.17 13.35
C TYR A 70 -21.10 14.62 12.86
N PRO A 71 -21.88 15.49 13.54
CA PRO A 71 -21.90 16.92 13.24
C PRO A 71 -20.49 17.52 13.25
N ASP A 72 -20.24 18.54 12.41
CA ASP A 72 -18.98 19.29 12.34
C ASP A 72 -17.69 18.50 12.03
N THR A 73 -17.80 17.26 11.56
CA THR A 73 -16.65 16.48 11.08
C THR A 73 -16.46 16.54 9.56
N ALA A 74 -15.45 15.84 9.03
CA ALA A 74 -15.30 15.67 7.58
C ALA A 74 -16.48 14.91 6.95
N TYR A 75 -16.62 15.07 5.64
CA TYR A 75 -17.67 14.41 4.85
C TYR A 75 -17.33 12.97 4.43
N GLU A 76 -16.09 12.56 4.66
CA GLU A 76 -15.55 11.24 4.34
C GLU A 76 -14.44 10.90 5.36
N ALA A 77 -14.17 9.61 5.58
CA ALA A 77 -13.08 9.20 6.46
C ALA A 77 -11.72 9.39 5.75
N HIS A 78 -10.82 10.19 6.32
CA HIS A 78 -9.50 10.43 5.73
C HIS A 78 -8.42 9.53 6.33
N GLY A 79 -8.69 8.23 6.29
CA GLY A 79 -7.83 7.19 6.84
C GLY A 79 -8.68 5.98 7.22
N ASN A 80 -8.14 4.80 6.97
CA ASN A 80 -8.81 3.53 7.29
C ASN A 80 -8.31 3.00 8.63
N TYR A 81 -8.29 3.85 9.66
CA TYR A 81 -7.73 3.51 10.97
C TYR A 81 -8.39 2.29 11.59
N GLY A 82 -7.57 1.32 12.01
CA GLY A 82 -8.04 0.05 12.57
C GLY A 82 -8.54 -0.96 11.53
N VAL A 83 -8.61 -0.60 10.24
CA VAL A 83 -8.95 -1.55 9.17
C VAL A 83 -7.77 -2.48 8.92
N GLU A 84 -8.04 -3.79 8.90
CA GLU A 84 -7.06 -4.80 8.51
C GLU A 84 -6.98 -4.89 6.99
N TYR A 85 -5.85 -4.52 6.41
CA TYR A 85 -5.53 -4.83 5.03
C TYR A 85 -4.94 -6.23 4.95
N GLN A 86 -5.50 -7.07 4.09
CA GLN A 86 -5.01 -8.40 3.75
C GLN A 86 -4.72 -8.45 2.24
N LEU A 87 -3.44 -8.30 1.90
CA LEU A 87 -2.99 -8.15 0.51
C LEU A 87 -2.28 -9.43 0.05
N ASN A 88 -2.89 -10.13 -0.90
CA ASN A 88 -2.25 -11.26 -1.58
C ASN A 88 -1.50 -10.76 -2.80
N ILE A 89 -0.23 -11.17 -2.92
CA ILE A 89 0.71 -10.76 -3.95
C ILE A 89 1.21 -12.02 -4.67
N PRO A 90 0.46 -12.55 -5.65
CA PRO A 90 0.81 -13.74 -6.43
C PRO A 90 1.83 -13.43 -7.54
N LEU A 91 3.10 -13.20 -7.16
CA LEU A 91 4.18 -12.87 -8.08
C LEU A 91 4.45 -14.00 -9.09
N THR A 92 4.69 -13.64 -10.34
CA THR A 92 5.13 -14.56 -11.41
C THR A 92 6.33 -13.99 -12.15
N ASN A 93 7.38 -14.79 -12.31
CA ASN A 93 8.53 -14.48 -13.16
C ASN A 93 8.33 -15.16 -14.52
N LYS A 94 7.98 -14.39 -15.56
CA LYS A 94 7.80 -14.87 -16.95
C LYS A 94 9.07 -14.74 -17.80
N THR A 95 10.21 -14.56 -17.15
CA THR A 95 11.50 -14.45 -17.83
C THR A 95 12.25 -15.76 -17.74
N ASN A 96 13.18 -15.97 -18.66
CA ASN A 96 14.08 -17.12 -18.66
C ASN A 96 15.29 -16.96 -17.71
N LYS A 97 15.29 -15.98 -16.82
CA LYS A 97 16.38 -15.70 -15.87
C LYS A 97 15.85 -15.64 -14.44
N ASN A 98 16.73 -15.92 -13.47
CA ASN A 98 16.44 -15.62 -12.07
C ASN A 98 16.27 -14.11 -11.91
N GLN A 99 15.26 -13.69 -11.14
CA GLN A 99 14.96 -12.28 -10.87
C GLN A 99 14.87 -12.08 -9.36
N LYS A 100 15.46 -10.99 -8.85
CA LYS A 100 15.44 -10.67 -7.43
C LYS A 100 14.38 -9.62 -7.16
N ILE A 101 13.35 -9.97 -6.41
CA ILE A 101 12.20 -9.11 -6.15
C ILE A 101 12.22 -8.63 -4.71
N SER A 102 12.02 -7.33 -4.52
CA SER A 102 11.83 -6.70 -3.22
C SER A 102 10.39 -6.24 -3.04
N ILE A 103 9.89 -6.33 -1.81
CA ILE A 103 8.59 -5.83 -1.40
C ILE A 103 8.77 -4.90 -0.20
N THR A 104 8.19 -3.70 -0.28
CA THR A 104 8.28 -2.67 0.76
C THR A 104 6.91 -2.02 1.01
N LEU A 105 6.66 -1.57 2.24
CA LEU A 105 5.56 -0.66 2.57
C LEU A 105 6.15 0.73 2.80
N GLU A 106 5.71 1.72 2.04
CA GLU A 106 6.34 3.04 1.97
C GLU A 106 5.31 4.18 2.10
N THR A 107 5.76 5.39 2.42
CA THR A 107 4.93 6.62 2.37
C THR A 107 5.52 7.60 1.36
N PRO A 108 4.98 7.68 0.13
CA PRO A 108 5.43 8.67 -0.83
C PRO A 108 4.96 10.09 -0.44
N LEU A 109 5.41 11.09 -1.19
CA LEU A 109 4.79 12.42 -1.13
C LEU A 109 3.34 12.32 -1.64
N LYS A 110 2.41 12.90 -0.88
CA LYS A 110 0.98 12.87 -1.20
C LYS A 110 0.70 13.70 -2.44
N GLU A 111 0.09 13.08 -3.44
CA GLU A 111 -0.41 13.72 -4.65
C GLU A 111 -1.78 13.15 -5.01
N ASP A 112 -2.66 14.00 -5.56
CA ASP A 112 -3.93 13.52 -6.13
C ASP A 112 -3.72 12.96 -7.53
N ARG A 113 -3.16 13.81 -8.41
CA ARG A 113 -2.64 13.46 -9.73
C ARG A 113 -1.13 13.51 -9.66
N LEU A 114 -0.45 12.53 -10.27
CA LEU A 114 1.01 12.51 -10.26
C LEU A 114 1.54 13.68 -11.10
N SER A 115 2.47 14.46 -10.53
CA SER A 115 3.12 15.55 -11.27
C SER A 115 4.13 15.05 -12.30
N GLN A 116 4.50 13.77 -12.23
CA GLN A 116 5.47 13.12 -13.12
C GLN A 116 5.15 11.62 -13.22
N LYS A 117 5.92 10.88 -14.03
CA LYS A 117 5.76 9.42 -14.10
C LYS A 117 6.23 8.78 -12.79
N GLY A 118 5.28 8.21 -12.04
CA GLY A 118 5.52 7.49 -10.79
C GLY A 118 5.41 8.35 -9.53
N ILE A 119 5.33 7.67 -8.37
CA ILE A 119 5.27 8.30 -7.06
C ILE A 119 6.60 8.92 -6.66
N LYS A 120 6.55 9.95 -5.80
CA LYS A 120 7.73 10.70 -5.38
C LYS A 120 8.18 10.37 -3.97
N PHE A 121 9.49 10.32 -3.81
CA PHE A 121 10.17 10.29 -2.53
C PHE A 121 11.08 11.51 -2.41
N ARG A 122 11.50 11.86 -1.19
CA ARG A 122 12.28 13.06 -0.92
C ARG A 122 13.58 12.68 -0.22
N LYS A 123 14.70 13.25 -0.66
CA LYS A 123 16.00 13.13 0.01
C LYS A 123 16.55 14.53 0.30
N PRO A 124 16.63 14.97 1.58
CA PRO A 124 16.25 14.23 2.79
C PRO A 124 14.73 14.09 2.96
N SER A 125 14.29 13.07 3.72
CA SER A 125 12.89 12.91 4.12
C SER A 125 12.43 14.07 5.01
N LEU A 126 11.11 14.26 5.19
CA LEU A 126 10.59 15.18 6.21
C LEU A 126 10.82 14.63 7.63
N ASP A 127 10.71 15.49 8.64
CA ASP A 127 11.14 15.16 10.01
C ASP A 127 10.09 14.42 10.86
N PHE A 128 8.85 14.30 10.39
CA PHE A 128 7.75 13.69 11.13
C PHE A 128 7.41 12.27 10.62
N PRO A 129 7.07 11.32 11.53
CA PRO A 129 6.64 9.99 11.14
C PRO A 129 5.24 10.02 10.53
N PHE A 130 5.04 9.24 9.46
CA PHE A 130 3.75 9.12 8.77
C PHE A 130 3.16 7.72 8.88
N PHE A 131 3.98 6.74 9.25
CA PHE A 131 3.53 5.39 9.51
C PHE A 131 4.27 4.82 10.70
N ARG A 132 3.53 4.20 11.60
CA ARG A 132 4.06 3.46 12.75
C ARG A 132 3.18 2.26 13.02
N GLY A 133 3.59 1.08 12.58
CA GLY A 133 2.71 -0.08 12.61
C GLY A 133 3.44 -1.38 12.39
N THR A 134 2.79 -2.47 12.80
CA THR A 134 3.31 -3.81 12.58
C THR A 134 2.74 -4.37 11.28
N VAL A 135 3.63 -4.83 10.42
CA VAL A 135 3.30 -5.55 9.19
C VAL A 135 3.60 -7.03 9.38
N ARG A 136 2.65 -7.89 9.00
CA ARG A 136 2.85 -9.33 8.92
C ARG A 136 3.09 -9.73 7.47
N LEU A 137 4.10 -10.55 7.25
CA LEU A 137 4.41 -11.17 5.97
C LEU A 137 4.27 -12.68 6.11
N LYS A 138 3.55 -13.32 5.19
CA LYS A 138 3.54 -14.77 5.01
C LYS A 138 3.99 -15.11 3.60
N TYR A 139 4.94 -16.01 3.45
CA TYR A 139 5.51 -16.36 2.15
C TYR A 139 6.22 -17.70 2.22
N THR A 140 6.44 -18.30 1.06
CA THR A 140 7.38 -19.42 0.91
C THR A 140 8.77 -18.87 0.63
N ASP A 141 9.76 -19.22 1.45
CA ASP A 141 11.15 -18.83 1.22
C ASP A 141 11.81 -19.58 0.05
N ASP A 142 13.06 -19.26 -0.23
CA ASP A 142 13.81 -19.83 -1.37
C ASP A 142 14.11 -21.33 -1.20
N ASN A 143 14.04 -21.84 0.03
CA ASN A 143 14.16 -23.27 0.35
C ASN A 143 12.81 -24.00 0.30
N GLY A 144 11.71 -23.32 -0.02
CA GLY A 144 10.38 -23.91 -0.10
C GLY A 144 9.63 -23.97 1.24
N LYS A 145 10.16 -23.37 2.31
CA LYS A 145 9.53 -23.40 3.64
C LYS A 145 8.57 -22.22 3.82
N GLN A 146 7.41 -22.49 4.42
CA GLN A 146 6.47 -21.44 4.83
C GLN A 146 7.08 -20.61 5.96
N GLN A 147 7.08 -19.29 5.78
CA GLN A 147 7.56 -18.32 6.75
C GLN A 147 6.42 -17.39 7.16
N THR A 148 6.42 -17.00 8.44
CA THR A 148 5.62 -15.89 8.95
C THR A 148 6.56 -14.94 9.69
N ARG A 149 6.57 -13.68 9.27
CA ARG A 149 7.43 -12.64 9.85
C ARG A 149 6.58 -11.44 10.26
N TYR A 150 6.90 -10.87 11.41
CA TYR A 150 6.33 -9.61 11.87
C TYR A 150 7.44 -8.56 11.87
N VAL A 151 7.16 -7.39 11.30
CA VAL A 151 8.09 -6.27 11.26
C VAL A 151 7.36 -5.04 11.77
N HIS A 152 7.87 -4.45 12.86
CA HIS A 152 7.39 -3.15 13.30
C HIS A 152 8.10 -2.07 12.49
N LEU A 153 7.33 -1.25 11.79
CA LEU A 153 7.82 -0.18 10.94
C LEU A 153 7.57 1.15 11.59
N TRP A 154 8.55 2.02 11.43
CA TRP A 154 8.45 3.44 11.72
C TRP A 154 9.14 4.17 10.58
N HIS A 155 8.41 4.99 9.84
CA HIS A 155 9.01 5.77 8.76
C HIS A 155 8.32 7.11 8.51
N ARG A 156 9.11 8.02 7.94
CA ARG A 156 8.71 9.37 7.55
C ARG A 156 8.11 9.37 6.14
N THR A 157 7.41 10.45 5.79
CA THR A 157 7.01 10.65 4.39
C THR A 157 8.21 10.97 3.51
N GLY A 158 8.20 10.40 2.31
CA GLY A 158 9.25 10.53 1.32
C GLY A 158 10.54 9.79 1.68
N GLN A 159 10.59 9.04 2.77
CA GLN A 159 11.76 8.24 3.15
C GLN A 159 11.96 7.07 2.18
N ILE A 160 13.20 6.84 1.76
CA ILE A 160 13.62 5.61 1.05
C ILE A 160 13.89 4.55 2.12
N LEU A 161 13.27 3.38 1.98
CA LEU A 161 13.32 2.31 2.98
C LEU A 161 14.03 1.07 2.45
N ASP A 162 14.62 0.31 3.37
CA ASP A 162 15.08 -1.04 3.09
C ASP A 162 13.88 -1.97 2.83
N PRO A 163 14.02 -2.98 1.96
CA PRO A 163 12.97 -3.96 1.70
C PRO A 163 12.49 -4.69 2.96
N LEU A 164 11.18 -4.89 3.05
CA LEU A 164 10.59 -5.77 4.07
C LEU A 164 10.89 -7.24 3.78
N LEU A 165 10.91 -7.58 2.49
CA LEU A 165 11.17 -8.92 1.99
C LEU A 165 11.91 -8.82 0.65
N THR A 166 12.89 -9.70 0.47
CA THR A 166 13.55 -9.97 -0.81
C THR A 166 13.38 -11.45 -1.12
N LEU A 167 13.07 -11.78 -2.37
CA LEU A 167 12.88 -13.15 -2.86
C LEU A 167 13.66 -13.36 -4.17
N ASP A 168 14.25 -14.54 -4.33
CA ASP A 168 14.87 -14.95 -5.59
C ASP A 168 13.89 -15.83 -6.38
N LEU A 169 13.30 -15.26 -7.43
CA LEU A 169 12.32 -15.95 -8.29
C LEU A 169 13.04 -16.61 -9.47
N LYS A 170 13.00 -17.95 -9.50
CA LYS A 170 13.49 -18.74 -10.64
C LYS A 170 12.66 -18.49 -11.91
N PRO A 171 13.22 -18.73 -13.11
CA PRO A 171 12.51 -18.66 -14.38
C PRO A 171 11.18 -19.40 -14.36
N GLU A 172 10.15 -18.81 -14.94
CA GLU A 172 8.82 -19.41 -15.09
C GLU A 172 8.18 -19.92 -13.79
N THR A 173 8.56 -19.33 -12.64
CA THR A 173 8.00 -19.71 -11.33
C THR A 173 7.08 -18.65 -10.76
N GLN A 174 6.24 -19.11 -9.82
CA GLN A 174 5.36 -18.26 -9.03
C GLN A 174 5.73 -18.29 -7.55
N ARG A 175 5.52 -17.16 -6.88
CA ARG A 175 5.68 -16.99 -5.43
C ARG A 175 4.50 -16.19 -4.90
N LYS A 176 3.81 -16.74 -3.92
CA LYS A 176 2.74 -16.05 -3.20
C LYS A 176 3.31 -15.40 -1.95
N VAL A 177 3.06 -14.11 -1.80
CA VAL A 177 3.33 -13.35 -0.58
C VAL A 177 2.00 -12.79 -0.09
N GLN A 178 1.75 -12.88 1.21
CA GLN A 178 0.66 -12.17 1.87
C GLN A 178 1.26 -11.08 2.76
N LEU A 179 0.80 -9.85 2.60
CA LEU A 179 1.12 -8.72 3.46
C LEU A 179 -0.15 -8.31 4.19
N ASP A 180 -0.12 -8.40 5.52
CA ASP A 180 -1.21 -7.93 6.37
C ASP A 180 -0.77 -6.76 7.24
N VAL A 181 -1.64 -5.77 7.36
CA VAL A 181 -1.42 -4.61 8.23
C VAL A 181 -2.75 -4.13 8.80
N ILE A 182 -2.82 -3.98 10.12
CA ILE A 182 -3.89 -3.19 10.74
C ILE A 182 -3.45 -1.74 10.62
N TYR A 183 -4.20 -0.95 9.84
CA TYR A 183 -3.79 0.41 9.50
C TYR A 183 -3.72 1.28 10.77
N PRO A 184 -2.54 1.77 11.18
CA PRO A 184 -2.36 2.34 12.52
C PRO A 184 -3.09 3.67 12.69
N PRO A 185 -3.70 3.92 13.87
CA PRO A 185 -4.50 5.12 14.14
C PRO A 185 -3.71 6.44 14.10
N ASP A 186 -2.39 6.39 14.23
CA ASP A 186 -1.49 7.55 14.15
C ASP A 186 -0.87 7.76 12.75
N SER A 187 -1.25 6.95 11.77
CA SER A 187 -0.74 7.07 10.40
C SER A 187 -1.34 8.26 9.64
N THR A 188 -0.57 8.81 8.71
CA THR A 188 -1.03 9.85 7.78
C THR A 188 -1.02 9.27 6.37
N PRO A 189 -2.20 9.03 5.75
CA PRO A 189 -2.30 8.42 4.43
C PRO A 189 -1.87 9.37 3.30
N PRO A 190 -1.58 8.84 2.09
CA PRO A 190 -1.60 7.42 1.72
C PRO A 190 -0.25 6.72 1.91
N GLN A 191 -0.30 5.38 2.01
CA GLN A 191 0.87 4.50 1.93
C GLN A 191 0.84 3.73 0.60
N VAL A 192 1.93 3.05 0.27
CA VAL A 192 1.98 2.15 -0.89
C VAL A 192 2.72 0.87 -0.55
N VAL A 193 2.28 -0.25 -1.12
CA VAL A 193 3.10 -1.46 -1.22
C VAL A 193 3.80 -1.44 -2.57
N THR A 194 5.12 -1.38 -2.54
CA THR A 194 5.96 -1.35 -3.74
C THR A 194 6.60 -2.71 -3.95
N ILE A 195 6.45 -3.24 -5.17
CA ILE A 195 7.16 -4.41 -5.67
C ILE A 195 8.19 -3.90 -6.67
N ARG A 196 9.48 -4.17 -6.42
CA ARG A 196 10.58 -3.74 -7.28
C ARG A 196 11.43 -4.94 -7.69
N ASN A 197 11.76 -5.00 -8.97
CA ASN A 197 12.77 -5.93 -9.48
C ASN A 197 14.14 -5.25 -9.39
N LEU A 198 15.05 -5.84 -8.63
CA LEU A 198 16.35 -5.27 -8.27
C LEU A 198 17.39 -5.42 -9.39
#